data_AF-A0A535QQ24-F1
#
_entry.id   AF-A0A535QQ24-F1
#
_cell.length_a   1.000
_cell.length_b   1.000
_cell.length_c   1.000
_cell.angle_alpha   90.00
_cell.angle_beta   90.00
_cell.angle_gamma   90.00
#
_symmetry.space_group_name_H-M   'P 1'
#
loop_
_entity.id
_entity.type
_entity.pdbx_description
1 polymer ?
#
loop_
_entity_poly.entity_id
_entity_poly.type
_entity_poly.pdbx_seq_one_letter_code
_entity_poly.pdbx_strand_id
1 'polypeptide(L)' 'MTTTQTIMTVDAIFRARPAAATAQVMNQMERHARLVFMLLDGRRTVRDVARLLHQTEVQVAYIVVRLLKNGYIEYLGA' A
#
# COMPACT_ATOMS: atom_id res chain seq x y z
N MET A 1 13.69 -21.68 0.37
CA MET A 1 12.86 -20.59 0.95
C MET A 1 13.57 -19.28 0.68
N THR A 2 13.33 -18.69 -0.49
CA THR A 2 13.98 -17.43 -0.92
C THR A 2 13.14 -16.28 -0.41
N THR A 3 13.59 -15.68 0.69
CA THR A 3 13.06 -14.43 1.22
C THR A 3 13.42 -13.32 0.24
N THR A 4 12.55 -13.03 -0.72
CA THR A 4 12.69 -11.87 -1.60
C THR A 4 12.64 -10.62 -0.73
N GLN A 5 13.81 -10.08 -0.40
CA GLN A 5 13.97 -8.71 0.04
C GLN A 5 13.56 -7.81 -1.13
N THR A 6 12.26 -7.61 -1.30
CA THR A 6 11.73 -6.64 -2.25
C THR A 6 12.10 -5.27 -1.73
N ILE A 7 13.19 -4.70 -2.26
CA ILE A 7 13.47 -3.28 -2.15
C ILE A 7 12.26 -2.60 -2.80
N MET A 8 11.35 -2.05 -1.99
CA MET A 8 10.20 -1.32 -2.51
C MET A 8 10.72 -0.04 -3.13
N THR A 9 10.83 -0.04 -4.45
CA THR A 9 11.09 1.18 -5.21
C THR A 9 9.85 2.06 -5.13
N VAL A 10 10.03 3.38 -5.25
CA VAL A 10 8.89 4.31 -5.23
C VAL A 10 8.04 4.21 -6.51
N ASP A 11 8.55 3.52 -7.52
CA ASP A 11 7.85 3.20 -8.77
C ASP A 11 7.04 1.88 -8.65
N ALA A 12 7.09 1.19 -7.51
CA ALA A 12 6.32 -0.03 -7.27
C ALA A 12 4.81 0.23 -7.26
N ILE A 13 4.07 -0.67 -7.90
CA ILE A 13 2.61 -0.66 -8.00
C ILE A 13 2.04 -1.77 -7.11
N PHE A 14 1.01 -1.40 -6.33
CA PHE A 14 0.28 -2.31 -5.46
C PHE A 14 -1.22 -2.21 -5.67
N ARG A 15 -1.93 -3.27 -5.30
CA ARG A 15 -3.39 -3.36 -5.34
C ARG A 15 -3.96 -3.78 -3.99
N ALA A 16 -5.02 -3.12 -3.56
CA ALA A 16 -5.85 -3.56 -2.44
C ALA A 16 -6.57 -4.88 -2.77
N ARG A 17 -6.46 -5.87 -1.87
CA ARG A 17 -7.18 -7.14 -2.04
C ARG A 17 -8.66 -6.93 -1.73
N PRO A 18 -9.60 -7.39 -2.58
CA PRO A 18 -11.04 -7.22 -2.33
C PRO A 18 -11.49 -7.75 -0.96
N ALA A 19 -10.92 -8.86 -0.50
CA ALA A 19 -11.21 -9.45 0.81
C ALA A 19 -10.83 -8.53 2.00
N ALA A 20 -9.88 -7.62 1.81
CA ALA A 20 -9.45 -6.66 2.83
C ALA A 20 -10.22 -5.33 2.77
N ALA A 21 -11.04 -5.11 1.74
CA ALA A 21 -11.82 -3.88 1.56
C ALA A 21 -13.16 -3.88 2.31
N THR A 22 -13.32 -4.72 3.33
CA THR A 22 -14.53 -4.74 4.16
C THR A 22 -14.53 -3.58 5.16
N ALA A 23 -15.72 -3.09 5.51
CA ALA A 23 -15.85 -2.00 6.48
C ALA A 23 -15.21 -2.34 7.84
N GLN A 24 -15.30 -3.60 8.27
CA GLN A 24 -14.68 -4.07 9.51
C GLN A 24 -13.15 -3.92 9.48
N VAL A 25 -12.50 -4.37 8.41
CA VAL A 25 -11.04 -4.27 8.27
C VAL A 25 -10.60 -2.81 8.11
N MET A 26 -11.31 -2.03 7.30
CA MET A 26 -11.00 -0.61 7.12
C MET A 26 -11.16 0.19 8.42
N ASN A 27 -12.13 -0.14 9.28
CA ASN A 27 -12.31 0.53 10.56
C ASN A 27 -11.17 0.26 11.55
N GLN A 28 -10.47 -0.87 11.41
CA GLN A 28 -9.28 -1.20 12.22
C GLN A 28 -8.01 -0.48 11.74
N MET A 29 -8.03 0.09 10.54
CA MET A 29 -6.90 0.85 10.00
C MET A 29 -6.90 2.29 10.54
N GLU A 30 -5.70 2.75 10.88
CA GLU A 30 -5.43 4.18 11.10
C GLU A 30 -5.90 5.00 9.89
N ARG A 31 -6.36 6.25 10.14
CA ARG A 31 -6.92 7.11 9.09
C ARG A 31 -6.00 7.24 7.87
N HIS A 32 -4.71 7.45 8.09
CA HIS A 32 -3.73 7.57 7.00
C HIS A 32 -3.53 6.24 6.25
N ALA A 33 -3.53 5.12 6.96
CA ALA A 33 -3.42 3.80 6.33
C ALA A 33 -4.63 3.50 5.42
N ARG A 34 -5.84 3.92 5.81
CA ARG A 34 -7.03 3.82 4.95
C ARG A 34 -6.89 4.62 3.66
N LEU A 35 -6.40 5.85 3.74
CA LEU A 35 -6.23 6.71 2.57
C LEU A 35 -5.26 6.08 1.57
N VAL A 36 -4.13 5.58 2.05
CA VAL A 36 -3.18 4.84 1.21
C VAL A 36 -3.86 3.60 0.63
N PHE A 37 -4.50 2.77 1.45
CA PHE A 37 -5.18 1.55 1.01
C PHE A 37 -6.20 1.80 -0.12
N MET A 38 -7.02 2.85 0.00
CA MET A 38 -8.02 3.21 -1.02
C MET A 38 -7.40 3.68 -2.35
N LEU A 39 -6.17 4.20 -2.33
CA LEU A 39 -5.48 4.69 -3.53
C LEU A 39 -4.69 3.60 -4.27
N LEU A 40 -4.47 2.44 -3.65
CA LEU A 40 -3.78 1.28 -4.23
C LEU A 40 -4.73 0.49 -5.14
N ASP A 41 -4.99 1.03 -6.31
CA ASP A 41 -5.89 0.49 -7.33
C ASP A 41 -5.21 -0.43 -8.35
N GLY A 42 -3.92 -0.71 -8.18
CA GLY A 42 -3.11 -1.47 -9.12
C GLY A 42 -2.65 -0.69 -10.35
N ARG A 43 -2.78 0.64 -10.35
CA ARG A 43 -2.28 1.52 -11.42
C ARG A 43 -1.28 2.55 -10.92
N ARG A 44 -1.46 3.04 -9.69
CA ARG A 44 -0.61 4.08 -9.09
C ARG A 44 0.64 3.49 -8.46
N THR A 45 1.75 4.20 -8.66
CA THR A 45 3.00 3.92 -7.95
C THR A 45 2.95 4.47 -6.52
N VAL A 46 3.87 4.04 -5.66
CA VAL A 46 4.04 4.62 -4.31
C VAL A 46 4.27 6.14 -4.39
N ARG A 47 5.05 6.60 -5.38
CA ARG A 47 5.27 8.03 -5.65
C ARG A 47 3.98 8.77 -5.98
N ASP A 48 3.12 8.21 -6.82
CA ASP A 48 1.84 8.84 -7.18
C ASP A 48 0.93 8.99 -5.96
N VAL A 49 0.87 7.95 -5.12
CA VAL A 49 0.09 7.98 -3.88
C VAL A 49 0.64 9.03 -2.92
N ALA A 50 1.96 9.13 -2.76
CA ALA A 50 2.61 10.14 -1.92
C ALA A 50 2.26 11.57 -2.38
N ARG A 51 2.30 11.82 -3.70
CA ARG A 51 1.89 13.11 -4.28
C ARG A 51 0.41 13.43 -4.00
N LEU A 52 -0.49 12.46 -4.18
CA LEU A 52 -1.93 12.66 -3.95
C LEU A 52 -2.29 12.92 -2.48
N LEU A 53 -1.52 12.36 -1.55
CA LEU A 53 -1.74 12.55 -0.12
C LEU A 53 -0.94 13.71 0.47
N HIS A 54 -0.14 14.41 -0.33
CA HIS A 54 0.82 15.41 0.13
C HIS A 54 1.73 14.88 1.26
N GLN A 55 2.15 13.61 1.14
CA GLN A 55 3.03 12.92 2.09
C GLN A 55 4.38 12.60 1.44
N THR A 56 5.37 12.24 2.26
CA THR A 56 6.65 11.79 1.73
C THR A 56 6.54 10.36 1.20
N GLU A 57 7.33 10.03 0.18
CA GLU A 57 7.42 8.67 -0.37
C GLU A 57 7.76 7.64 0.73
N VAL A 58 8.61 8.02 1.69
CA VAL A 58 9.00 7.18 2.83
C VAL A 58 7.82 6.86 3.76
N GLN A 59 6.98 7.85 4.06
CA GLN A 59 5.78 7.64 4.89
C GLN A 59 4.80 6.68 4.22
N VAL A 60 4.56 6.86 2.92
CA VAL A 60 3.68 5.96 2.15
C VAL A 60 4.28 4.57 2.05
N ALA A 61 5.59 4.45 1.78
CA ALA A 61 6.28 3.17 1.74
C ALA A 61 6.16 2.41 3.07
N TYR A 62 6.30 3.10 4.22
CA TYR A 62 6.11 2.49 5.53
C TYR A 62 4.68 1.93 5.73
N ILE A 63 3.66 2.66 5.28
CA ILE A 63 2.27 2.21 5.33
C ILE A 63 2.07 1.01 4.40
N VAL A 64 2.58 1.06 3.17
CA VAL A 64 2.52 -0.04 2.20
C VAL A 64 3.15 -1.30 2.79
N VAL A 65 4.31 -1.21 3.45
CA VAL A 65 4.94 -2.35 4.14
C VAL A 65 4.02 -2.95 5.19
N ARG A 66 3.36 -2.13 6.01
CA ARG A 66 2.42 -2.62 7.04
C ARG A 66 1.20 -3.30 6.41
N LEU A 67 0.61 -2.70 5.38
CA LEU A 67 -0.53 -3.26 4.65
C LEU A 67 -0.17 -4.60 3.99
N LEU A 68 1.04 -4.69 3.41
CA LEU A 68 1.54 -5.90 2.76
C LEU A 68 1.77 -7.02 3.78
N LYS A 69 2.40 -6.72 4.92
CA LYS A 69 2.60 -7.67 6.03
C LYS A 69 1.29 -8.22 6.59
N ASN A 70 0.24 -7.40 6.62
CA ASN A 70 -1.09 -7.81 7.07
C ASN A 70 -1.89 -8.53 5.97
N GLY A 71 -1.35 -8.70 4.77
CA GLY A 71 -2.01 -9.38 3.66
C GLY A 71 -3.19 -8.60 3.06
N TYR A 72 -3.24 -7.28 3.29
CA TYR A 72 -4.32 -6.41 2.81
C TYR A 72 -4.12 -5.97 1.36
N ILE A 73 -2.88 -5.93 0.90
CA ILE A 73 -2.52 -5.53 -0.46
C ILE A 73 -1.64 -6.60 -1.09
N GLU A 74 -1.45 -6.52 -2.41
CA GLU A 74 -0.53 -7.35 -3.16
C GLU A 74 0.34 -6.50 -4.09
N TYR A 75 1.57 -6.97 -4.34
CA TYR A 75 2.52 -6.33 -5.25
C TYR A 75 2.25 -6.77 -6.69
N LEU A 76 2.25 -5.81 -7.62
CA LEU A 76 2.01 -6.08 -9.04
C LEU A 76 3.26 -5.92 -9.93
N GLY A 77 4.24 -5.10 -9.52
CA GLY A 77 5.42 -4.79 -10.34
C GLY A 77 6.03 -3.43 -10.00
N ALA A 78 7.11 -3.08 -10.69
CA ALA A 78 7.77 -1.78 -10.66
C ALA A 78 8.21 -1.42 -12.09
#